data_AF-A0A4Q6BR48-F1
#
_entry.id   AF-A0A4Q6BR48-F1
#
_cell.length_a   1.000
_cell.length_b   1.000
_cell.length_c   1.000
_cell.angle_alpha   90.00
_cell.angle_beta   90.00
_cell.angle_gamma   90.00
#
_symmetry.space_group_name_H-M   'P 1'
#
loop_
_entity.id
_entity.type
_entity.pdbx_description
1 polymer ?
#
loop_
_entity_poly.entity_id
_entity_poly.type
_entity_poly.pdbx_seq_one_letter_code
_entity_poly.pdbx_strand_id
1 'polypeptide(L)'
;MPTPGRTVRSLAWSAAAVAAVLALVPACAKDAVVSDPVRLGMTDTLAPFIDDGQTQYYQVTLPVLFPIRTGTGEEQGELVGSSPPYPREPFYKAENSRVTMRFTVVNLDDVPHTVDVLLDPWNEFVVYFPSTSIVREDEIVPNLSGIERTLLLPPKGRLTGIVTPDDFVELARDLGTVMSIATAPPDPEGDFGGAVLFNRAMNGQNRDAATDPLLSRYLPPVAAGVIGVDLSLRTMEPANLAIEALVDVQDEGDKSGESLVFDILDIPEGVAPFTRPGALLSPPGG
;
A
#
# COMPACT_ATOMS: atom_id res chain seq x y z
N MET A 1 -93.91 10.40 -20.06
CA MET A 1 -93.44 11.64 -20.73
C MET A 1 -93.73 12.78 -19.76
N PRO A 2 -92.78 13.67 -19.41
CA PRO A 2 -91.57 14.10 -20.12
C PRO A 2 -90.23 13.92 -19.35
N THR A 3 -89.11 13.95 -20.10
CA THR A 3 -87.73 14.29 -19.67
C THR A 3 -87.61 15.79 -19.35
N PRO A 4 -86.66 16.29 -18.52
CA PRO A 4 -85.19 16.24 -18.70
C PRO A 4 -84.42 16.11 -17.35
N GLY A 5 -83.09 16.03 -17.20
CA GLY A 5 -81.92 16.14 -18.06
C GLY A 5 -80.66 16.02 -17.18
N ARG A 6 -79.61 15.39 -17.73
CA ARG A 6 -78.17 15.40 -17.40
C ARG A 6 -77.68 16.01 -16.06
N THR A 7 -76.89 15.23 -15.32
CA THR A 7 -75.54 15.65 -14.89
C THR A 7 -74.64 14.46 -14.59
N VAL A 8 -73.45 14.48 -15.19
CA VAL A 8 -72.36 13.49 -15.07
C VAL A 8 -71.46 13.90 -13.92
N ARG A 9 -71.10 13.00 -12.98
CA ARG A 9 -69.83 13.04 -12.24
C ARG A 9 -69.35 11.62 -11.90
N SER A 10 -68.24 11.27 -12.51
CA SER A 10 -67.39 10.10 -12.25
C SER A 10 -66.78 10.16 -10.84
N LEU A 11 -66.98 9.12 -10.02
CA LEU A 11 -66.19 8.88 -8.82
C LEU A 11 -65.01 7.98 -9.17
N ALA A 12 -63.81 8.56 -9.19
CA ALA A 12 -62.55 7.85 -9.28
C ALA A 12 -62.22 7.19 -7.93
N TRP A 13 -61.77 5.94 -7.99
CA TRP A 13 -61.26 5.17 -6.87
C TRP A 13 -59.90 5.72 -6.42
N SER A 14 -59.73 5.97 -5.12
CA SER A 14 -58.42 6.26 -4.52
C SER A 14 -57.91 5.00 -3.84
N ALA A 15 -56.90 4.36 -4.44
CA ALA A 15 -56.11 3.31 -3.81
C ALA A 15 -55.07 3.94 -2.88
N ALA A 16 -55.02 3.46 -1.64
CA ALA A 16 -54.02 3.85 -0.64
C ALA A 16 -52.67 3.18 -0.95
N ALA A 17 -51.62 3.97 -1.13
CA ALA A 17 -50.25 3.50 -1.21
C ALA A 17 -49.60 3.56 0.18
N VAL A 18 -49.19 2.40 0.71
CA VAL A 18 -48.38 2.28 1.91
C VAL A 18 -46.91 2.49 1.50
N ALA A 19 -46.32 3.61 1.93
CA ALA A 19 -44.90 3.89 1.73
C ALA A 19 -44.08 3.16 2.82
N ALA A 20 -43.26 2.20 2.41
CA ALA A 20 -42.26 1.60 3.27
C ALA A 20 -41.06 2.56 3.41
N VAL A 21 -40.85 3.07 4.62
CA VAL A 21 -39.65 3.84 4.97
C VAL A 21 -38.50 2.86 5.18
N LEU A 22 -37.59 2.75 4.20
CA LEU A 22 -36.28 2.15 4.43
C LEU A 22 -35.48 3.11 5.31
N ALA A 23 -35.22 2.70 6.55
CA ALA A 23 -34.25 3.36 7.41
C ALA A 23 -32.84 3.07 6.84
N LEU A 24 -32.26 4.04 6.15
CA LEU A 24 -30.81 4.09 5.94
C LEU A 24 -30.17 4.44 7.28
N VAL A 25 -29.56 3.45 7.93
CA VAL A 25 -28.64 3.70 9.04
C VAL A 25 -27.36 4.25 8.40
N PRO A 26 -26.92 5.49 8.69
CA PRO A 26 -25.60 5.92 8.26
C PRO A 26 -24.58 5.08 9.03
N ALA A 27 -23.85 4.23 8.33
CA ALA A 27 -22.59 3.72 8.85
C ALA A 27 -21.68 4.95 9.02
N CYS A 28 -21.54 5.45 10.24
CA CYS A 28 -20.50 6.42 10.55
C CYS A 28 -19.19 5.68 10.39
N ALA A 29 -18.47 5.94 9.30
CA ALA A 29 -17.07 5.60 9.23
C ALA A 29 -16.37 6.29 10.41
N LYS A 30 -15.51 5.56 11.13
CA LYS A 30 -14.73 6.14 12.24
C LYS A 30 -13.82 7.24 11.67
N ASP A 31 -13.53 8.25 12.49
CA ASP A 31 -12.64 9.35 12.11
C ASP A 31 -11.25 8.81 11.76
N ALA A 32 -10.64 9.34 10.70
CA ALA A 32 -9.33 8.92 10.25
C ALA A 32 -8.23 9.48 11.14
N VAL A 33 -7.17 8.69 11.37
CA VAL A 33 -5.99 9.11 12.12
C VAL A 33 -4.90 9.54 11.14
N VAL A 34 -4.41 10.75 11.33
CA VAL A 34 -3.34 11.33 10.51
C VAL A 34 -2.04 11.30 11.31
N SER A 35 -1.00 10.70 10.73
CA SER A 35 0.36 10.68 11.29
C SER A 35 1.03 12.05 11.26
N ASP A 36 2.03 12.22 12.12
CA ASP A 36 2.96 13.35 12.02
C ASP A 36 3.70 13.34 10.67
N PRO A 37 4.01 14.51 10.08
CA PRO A 37 4.76 14.58 8.84
C PRO A 37 6.14 13.94 8.97
N VAL A 38 6.42 12.97 8.13
CA VAL A 38 7.74 12.34 8.00
C VAL A 38 8.57 13.11 6.99
N ARG A 39 9.82 13.45 7.34
CA ARG A 39 10.73 14.22 6.49
C ARG A 39 12.01 13.45 6.20
N LEU A 40 12.40 13.44 4.94
CA LEU A 40 13.62 12.81 4.44
C LEU A 40 14.34 13.76 3.48
N GLY A 41 15.66 13.86 3.61
CA GLY A 41 16.49 14.71 2.77
C GLY A 41 17.60 13.90 2.10
N MET A 42 17.87 14.24 0.84
CA MET A 42 19.04 13.80 0.08
C MET A 42 19.95 15.01 -0.13
N THR A 43 21.26 14.81 -0.02
CA THR A 43 22.27 15.84 -0.27
C THR A 43 23.17 15.41 -1.41
N ASP A 44 23.72 16.37 -2.14
CA ASP A 44 24.68 16.15 -3.25
C ASP A 44 26.01 15.48 -2.83
N THR A 45 26.29 15.41 -1.53
CA THR A 45 27.46 14.70 -0.97
C THR A 45 27.19 13.24 -0.62
N LEU A 46 25.96 12.75 -0.84
CA LEU A 46 25.62 11.34 -0.62
C LEU A 46 26.45 10.46 -1.57
N ALA A 47 27.11 9.43 -1.02
CA ALA A 47 27.77 8.44 -1.85
C ALA A 47 26.72 7.59 -2.60
N PRO A 48 26.97 7.19 -3.86
CA PRO A 48 26.07 6.29 -4.56
C PRO A 48 25.99 4.94 -3.82
N PHE A 49 24.79 4.37 -3.75
CA PHE A 49 24.59 3.03 -3.17
C PHE A 49 24.83 1.92 -4.20
N ILE A 50 24.75 2.25 -5.49
CA ILE A 50 25.23 1.43 -6.62
C ILE A 50 26.18 2.30 -7.43
N ASP A 51 27.36 1.77 -7.72
CA ASP A 51 28.30 2.32 -8.68
C ASP A 51 28.98 1.15 -9.40
N ASP A 52 28.53 0.86 -10.62
CA ASP A 52 29.11 -0.20 -11.46
C ASP A 52 30.15 0.36 -12.48
N GLY A 53 30.52 1.63 -12.32
CA GLY A 53 31.44 2.33 -13.22
C GLY A 53 30.81 2.82 -14.53
N GLN A 54 29.56 2.46 -14.84
CA GLN A 54 28.77 3.00 -15.95
C GLN A 54 27.55 3.79 -15.44
N THR A 55 26.90 3.26 -14.42
CA THR A 55 25.68 3.79 -13.81
C THR A 55 25.89 3.98 -12.33
N GLN A 56 25.38 5.10 -11.82
CA GLN A 56 25.34 5.39 -10.40
C GLN A 56 23.89 5.57 -9.97
N TYR A 57 23.56 5.04 -8.80
CA TYR A 57 22.30 5.32 -8.14
C TYR A 57 22.54 5.87 -6.74
N TYR A 58 21.82 6.93 -6.39
CA TYR A 58 21.86 7.60 -5.11
C TYR A 58 20.51 7.40 -4.46
N GLN A 59 20.48 6.92 -3.21
CA GLN A 59 19.23 6.66 -2.50
C GLN A 59 19.35 6.96 -1.02
N VAL A 60 18.33 7.63 -0.49
CA VAL A 60 18.09 7.78 0.95
C VAL A 60 16.77 7.11 1.28
N THR A 61 16.71 6.46 2.44
CA THR A 61 15.55 5.68 2.87
C THR A 61 15.24 5.99 4.33
N LEU A 62 13.96 6.09 4.66
CA LEU A 62 13.49 6.25 6.04
C LEU A 62 12.26 5.36 6.29
N PRO A 63 12.24 4.61 7.41
CA PRO A 63 11.07 3.86 7.84
C PRO A 63 9.86 4.76 8.18
N VAL A 64 8.68 4.43 7.67
CA VAL A 64 7.39 5.07 7.98
C VAL A 64 6.44 4.02 8.55
N LEU A 65 6.17 4.11 9.85
CA LEU A 65 5.19 3.24 10.52
C LEU A 65 3.79 3.83 10.41
N PHE A 66 2.80 2.97 10.19
CA PHE A 66 1.40 3.38 10.20
C PHE A 66 0.84 3.29 11.64
N PRO A 67 -0.14 4.14 12.00
CA PRO A 67 -0.77 4.17 13.33
C PRO A 67 -1.70 2.97 13.57
N ILE A 68 -1.22 1.74 13.37
CA ILE A 68 -1.99 0.49 13.42
C ILE A 68 -1.50 -0.37 14.59
N ARG A 69 -2.43 -0.84 15.43
CA ARG A 69 -2.08 -1.63 16.62
C ARG A 69 -1.80 -3.09 16.27
N THR A 70 -1.01 -3.73 17.12
CA THR A 70 -0.95 -5.19 17.14
C THR A 70 -2.20 -5.78 17.81
N GLY A 71 -2.51 -7.03 17.50
CA GLY A 71 -3.51 -7.78 18.25
C GLY A 71 -3.08 -8.02 19.69
N THR A 72 -4.03 -8.02 20.62
CA THR A 72 -3.86 -8.45 22.01
C THR A 72 -3.52 -9.94 22.07
N GLY A 73 -3.06 -10.42 23.23
CA GLY A 73 -2.77 -11.85 23.41
C GLY A 73 -4.00 -12.76 23.19
N GLU A 74 -5.20 -12.26 23.49
CA GLU A 74 -6.46 -12.97 23.25
C GLU A 74 -6.78 -13.03 21.75
N GLU A 75 -6.78 -11.88 21.06
CA GLU A 75 -7.02 -11.81 19.61
C GLU A 75 -5.99 -12.63 18.81
N GLN A 76 -4.71 -12.57 19.20
CA GLN A 76 -3.67 -13.39 18.57
C GLN A 76 -3.89 -14.89 18.81
N GLY A 77 -4.48 -15.27 19.95
CA GLY A 77 -4.85 -16.65 20.26
C GLY A 77 -5.98 -17.18 19.37
N GLU A 78 -6.81 -16.30 18.81
CA GLU A 78 -7.89 -16.64 17.88
C GLU A 78 -7.42 -16.81 16.43
N LEU A 79 -6.22 -16.31 16.09
CA LEU A 79 -5.58 -16.46 14.77
C LEU A 79 -5.01 -17.87 14.59
N VAL A 80 -5.91 -18.87 14.63
CA VAL A 80 -5.58 -20.29 14.54
C VAL A 80 -5.62 -20.74 13.07
N GLY A 81 -4.60 -21.50 12.66
CA GLY A 81 -4.50 -22.09 11.32
C GLY A 81 -3.51 -21.36 10.42
N SER A 82 -2.96 -22.10 9.45
CA SER A 82 -2.08 -21.54 8.43
C SER A 82 -2.90 -20.84 7.36
N SER A 83 -2.45 -19.65 6.97
CA SER A 83 -3.02 -18.87 5.87
C SER A 83 -1.89 -18.56 4.90
N PRO A 84 -1.53 -19.50 4.01
CA PRO A 84 -0.37 -19.32 3.12
C PRO A 84 -0.46 -18.00 2.36
N PRO A 85 0.64 -17.25 2.22
CA PRO A 85 2.02 -17.61 2.59
C PRO A 85 2.38 -17.33 4.05
N TYR A 86 1.44 -16.84 4.85
CA TYR A 86 1.69 -16.44 6.23
C TYR A 86 1.75 -17.66 7.16
N PRO A 87 2.59 -17.61 8.21
CA PRO A 87 2.68 -18.68 9.21
C PRO A 87 1.37 -18.86 10.00
N ARG A 88 0.54 -17.82 10.07
CA ARG A 88 -0.80 -17.81 10.66
C ARG A 88 -1.69 -16.79 9.96
N GLU A 89 -2.98 -16.80 10.24
CA GLU A 89 -3.87 -15.74 9.78
C GLU A 89 -3.32 -14.35 10.19
N PRO A 90 -3.26 -13.37 9.26
CA PRO A 90 -2.87 -12.00 9.59
C PRO A 90 -3.84 -11.39 10.59
N PHE A 91 -3.32 -10.73 11.62
CA PHE A 91 -4.16 -9.96 12.53
C PHE A 91 -4.83 -8.80 11.79
N TYR A 92 -4.02 -8.05 11.05
CA TYR A 92 -4.46 -6.91 10.25
C TYR A 92 -4.49 -7.30 8.76
N LYS A 93 -5.66 -7.21 8.13
CA LYS A 93 -5.84 -7.47 6.70
C LYS A 93 -5.96 -6.17 5.93
N ALA A 94 -5.59 -6.21 4.64
CA ALA A 94 -5.59 -5.04 3.78
C ALA A 94 -6.95 -4.31 3.71
N GLU A 95 -8.05 -5.06 3.80
CA GLU A 95 -9.41 -4.52 3.72
C GLU A 95 -9.91 -3.90 5.03
N ASN A 96 -9.18 -4.06 6.15
CA ASN A 96 -9.62 -3.54 7.45
C ASN A 96 -9.37 -2.04 7.62
N SER A 97 -8.65 -1.40 6.70
CA SER A 97 -8.48 0.05 6.75
C SER A 97 -8.34 0.64 5.35
N ARG A 98 -8.53 1.97 5.26
CA ARG A 98 -8.19 2.75 4.07
C ARG A 98 -6.99 3.62 4.39
N VAL A 99 -5.85 3.25 3.82
CA VAL A 99 -4.61 4.01 3.95
C VAL A 99 -4.46 4.98 2.79
N THR A 100 -4.15 6.23 3.07
CA THR A 100 -3.75 7.21 2.06
C THR A 100 -2.42 7.84 2.47
N MET A 101 -1.45 7.88 1.56
CA MET A 101 -0.21 8.63 1.78
C MET A 101 -0.17 9.83 0.83
N ARG A 102 0.04 11.02 1.38
CA ARG A 102 0.24 12.26 0.61
C ARG A 102 1.66 12.71 0.81
N PHE A 103 2.33 13.14 -0.26
CA PHE A 103 3.71 13.59 -0.16
C PHE A 103 3.96 14.83 -1.01
N THR A 104 4.97 15.60 -0.60
CA THR A 104 5.53 16.72 -1.36
C THR A 104 7.02 16.49 -1.52
N VAL A 105 7.51 16.44 -2.76
CA VAL A 105 8.95 16.41 -3.06
C VAL A 105 9.39 17.79 -3.52
N VAL A 106 10.53 18.24 -3.01
CA VAL A 106 11.13 19.54 -3.28
C VAL A 106 12.52 19.34 -3.84
N ASN A 107 12.79 20.00 -4.95
CA ASN A 107 14.14 20.15 -5.49
C ASN A 107 14.76 21.43 -4.90
N LEU A 108 15.88 21.28 -4.20
CA LEU A 108 16.59 22.38 -3.57
C LEU A 108 17.69 22.97 -4.48
N ASP A 109 17.93 22.39 -5.65
CA ASP A 109 18.93 22.83 -6.62
C ASP A 109 18.36 23.79 -7.68
N ASP A 110 19.26 24.47 -8.38
CA ASP A 110 18.97 25.42 -9.46
C ASP A 110 18.87 24.74 -10.85
N VAL A 111 18.94 23.41 -10.90
CA VAL A 111 18.81 22.57 -12.11
C VAL A 111 17.69 21.55 -11.91
N PRO A 112 17.03 21.06 -12.99
CA PRO A 112 16.00 20.02 -12.84
C PRO A 112 16.62 18.66 -12.52
N HIS A 113 15.85 17.80 -11.83
CA HIS A 113 16.24 16.42 -11.53
C HIS A 113 15.12 15.44 -11.85
N THR A 114 15.49 14.25 -12.34
CA THR A 114 14.60 13.09 -12.39
C THR A 114 14.74 12.31 -11.10
N VAL A 115 13.64 12.12 -10.37
CA VAL A 115 13.62 11.54 -9.03
C VAL A 115 12.57 10.45 -8.96
N ASP A 116 12.94 9.29 -8.45
CA ASP A 116 11.98 8.26 -8.07
C ASP A 116 11.60 8.42 -6.59
N VAL A 117 10.30 8.46 -6.32
CA VAL A 117 9.74 8.24 -4.99
C VAL A 117 9.37 6.76 -4.88
N LEU A 118 9.96 6.07 -3.91
CA LEU A 118 9.83 4.63 -3.73
C LEU A 118 9.14 4.32 -2.39
N LEU A 119 8.20 3.37 -2.39
CA LEU A 119 7.62 2.80 -1.17
C LEU A 119 7.78 1.28 -1.19
N ASP A 120 8.51 0.74 -0.21
CA ASP A 120 8.68 -0.71 -0.05
C ASP A 120 7.87 -1.20 1.16
N PRO A 121 6.89 -2.09 0.97
CA PRO A 121 5.89 -2.39 2.00
C PRO A 121 6.39 -3.34 3.08
N TRP A 122 5.81 -3.18 4.27
CA TRP A 122 5.92 -4.14 5.36
C TRP A 122 4.53 -4.64 5.74
N ASN A 123 4.42 -5.92 6.09
CA ASN A 123 3.26 -6.46 6.79
C ASN A 123 3.70 -6.98 8.16
N GLU A 124 2.80 -7.61 8.91
CA GLU A 124 3.11 -8.19 10.23
C GLU A 124 4.30 -9.18 10.24
N PHE A 125 4.64 -9.76 9.08
CA PHE A 125 5.59 -10.87 8.99
C PHE A 125 6.93 -10.47 8.38
N VAL A 126 6.95 -9.57 7.39
CA VAL A 126 8.16 -9.27 6.60
C VAL A 126 8.26 -7.79 6.22
N VAL A 127 9.49 -7.37 5.97
CA VAL A 127 9.85 -6.11 5.29
C VAL A 127 10.29 -6.46 3.87
N TYR A 128 9.64 -5.89 2.86
CA TYR A 128 10.13 -5.98 1.49
C TYR A 128 11.41 -5.17 1.33
N PHE A 129 12.45 -5.80 0.80
CA PHE A 129 13.72 -5.16 0.49
C PHE A 129 14.12 -5.53 -0.94
N PRO A 130 13.89 -4.64 -1.94
CA PRO A 130 14.05 -4.98 -3.35
C PRO A 130 15.50 -5.37 -3.70
N SER A 131 16.49 -4.78 -3.04
CA SER A 131 17.91 -5.02 -3.35
C SER A 131 18.21 -4.75 -4.85
N THR A 132 19.25 -5.38 -5.37
CA THR A 132 19.71 -5.24 -6.76
C THR A 132 19.78 -6.60 -7.45
N SER A 133 19.77 -6.59 -8.78
CA SER A 133 20.03 -7.75 -9.62
C SER A 133 21.16 -7.47 -10.60
N ILE A 134 21.91 -8.50 -10.94
CA ILE A 134 22.89 -8.48 -12.03
C ILE A 134 22.14 -8.88 -13.30
N VAL A 135 22.00 -7.98 -14.26
CA VAL A 135 21.27 -8.25 -15.52
C VAL A 135 22.20 -8.61 -16.68
N ARG A 136 23.48 -8.22 -16.59
CA ARG A 136 24.60 -8.61 -17.47
C ARG A 136 25.89 -8.64 -16.64
N GLU A 137 26.97 -9.23 -17.16
CA GLU A 137 28.23 -9.51 -16.41
C GLU A 137 28.68 -8.42 -15.42
N ASP A 138 28.51 -7.13 -15.76
CA ASP A 138 28.87 -6.00 -14.88
C ASP A 138 27.74 -4.97 -14.72
N GLU A 139 26.49 -5.29 -15.09
CA GLU A 139 25.36 -4.33 -15.03
C GLU A 139 24.48 -4.64 -13.81
N ILE A 140 24.55 -3.77 -12.80
CA ILE A 140 23.79 -3.88 -11.56
C ILE A 140 22.62 -2.90 -11.62
N VAL A 141 21.40 -3.44 -11.57
CA VAL A 141 20.19 -2.62 -11.57
C VAL A 141 19.39 -2.83 -10.28
N PRO A 142 18.74 -1.78 -9.75
CA PRO A 142 17.76 -1.95 -8.68
C PRO A 142 16.62 -2.86 -9.13
N ASN A 143 16.16 -3.73 -8.24
CA ASN A 143 14.87 -4.39 -8.43
C ASN A 143 13.72 -3.41 -8.19
N LEU A 144 12.52 -3.76 -8.66
CA LEU A 144 11.37 -2.87 -8.55
C LEU A 144 10.93 -2.73 -7.09
N SER A 145 10.76 -1.48 -6.66
CA SER A 145 10.07 -1.17 -5.41
C SER A 145 8.59 -1.50 -5.50
N GLY A 146 7.95 -1.65 -4.34
CA GLY A 146 6.51 -1.96 -4.32
C GLY A 146 5.65 -0.85 -4.94
N ILE A 147 6.00 0.41 -4.71
CA ILE A 147 5.52 1.55 -5.49
C ILE A 147 6.72 2.36 -5.96
N GLU A 148 6.76 2.65 -7.25
CA GLU A 148 7.71 3.56 -7.87
C GLU A 148 6.98 4.69 -8.60
N ARG A 149 7.40 5.92 -8.35
CA ARG A 149 6.87 7.13 -9.00
C ARG A 149 8.03 8.01 -9.45
N THR A 150 8.33 7.98 -10.75
CA THR A 150 9.32 8.87 -11.36
C THR A 150 8.74 10.26 -11.62
N LEU A 151 9.44 11.27 -11.14
CA LEU A 151 9.05 12.68 -11.20
C LEU A 151 10.17 13.51 -11.84
N LEU A 152 9.81 14.39 -12.76
CA LEU A 152 10.71 15.44 -13.23
C LEU A 152 10.49 16.70 -12.38
N LEU A 153 11.42 16.97 -11.46
CA LEU A 153 11.34 18.14 -10.58
C LEU A 153 12.00 19.36 -11.24
N PRO A 154 11.28 20.48 -11.43
CA PRO A 154 11.89 21.69 -11.95
C PRO A 154 12.87 22.31 -10.94
N PRO A 155 13.79 23.20 -11.39
CA PRO A 155 14.66 23.97 -10.50
C PRO A 155 13.90 24.67 -9.39
N LYS A 156 14.37 24.55 -8.14
CA LYS A 156 13.71 25.10 -6.93
C LYS A 156 12.21 24.76 -6.83
N GLY A 157 11.80 23.70 -7.52
CA GLY A 157 10.43 23.30 -7.70
C GLY A 157 9.93 22.38 -6.60
N ARG A 158 8.60 22.21 -6.56
CA ARG A 158 7.97 21.16 -5.76
C ARG A 158 6.89 20.47 -6.56
N LEU A 159 6.69 19.18 -6.30
CA LEU A 159 5.56 18.40 -6.79
C LEU A 159 4.89 17.67 -5.63
N THR A 160 3.57 17.52 -5.72
CA THR A 160 2.77 16.78 -4.76
C THR A 160 2.27 15.49 -5.38
N GLY A 161 2.23 14.43 -4.59
CA GLY A 161 1.70 13.13 -4.98
C GLY A 161 0.78 12.53 -3.92
N ILE A 162 0.04 11.52 -4.35
CA ILE A 162 -0.84 10.72 -3.51
C ILE A 162 -0.68 9.25 -3.86
N VAL A 163 -0.67 8.41 -2.83
CA VAL A 163 -0.85 6.96 -2.90
C VAL A 163 -2.18 6.67 -2.24
N THR A 164 -3.06 6.05 -3.02
CA THR A 164 -4.48 5.88 -2.70
C THR A 164 -4.72 4.61 -1.87
N PRO A 165 -5.91 4.46 -1.26
CA PRO A 165 -6.29 3.22 -0.60
C PRO A 165 -6.18 1.99 -1.51
N ASP A 166 -6.61 2.12 -2.77
CA ASP A 166 -6.53 1.03 -3.74
C ASP A 166 -5.07 0.65 -4.07
N ASP A 167 -4.16 1.64 -4.08
CA ASP A 167 -2.72 1.36 -4.22
C ASP A 167 -2.19 0.54 -3.03
N PHE A 168 -2.62 0.83 -1.79
CA PHE A 168 -2.18 0.07 -0.61
C PHE A 168 -2.80 -1.32 -0.51
N VAL A 169 -4.03 -1.50 -0.98
CA VAL A 169 -4.66 -2.83 -1.08
C VAL A 169 -3.91 -3.70 -2.09
N GLU A 170 -3.58 -3.15 -3.26
CA GLU A 170 -2.79 -3.88 -4.26
C GLU A 170 -1.38 -4.16 -3.74
N LEU A 171 -0.73 -3.17 -3.12
CA LEU A 171 0.60 -3.33 -2.54
C LEU A 171 0.65 -4.45 -1.47
N ALA A 172 -0.40 -4.57 -0.65
CA ALA A 172 -0.54 -5.66 0.31
C ALA A 172 -0.65 -7.04 -0.38
N ARG A 173 -1.41 -7.11 -1.48
CA ARG A 173 -1.56 -8.33 -2.28
C ARG A 173 -0.26 -8.69 -2.99
N ASP A 174 0.45 -7.72 -3.55
CA ASP A 174 1.75 -7.93 -4.20
C ASP A 174 2.78 -8.43 -3.20
N LEU A 175 2.81 -7.85 -1.99
CA LEU A 175 3.67 -8.33 -0.90
C LEU A 175 3.36 -9.79 -0.53
N GLY A 176 2.08 -10.14 -0.38
CA GLY A 176 1.69 -11.54 -0.17
C GLY A 176 2.05 -12.44 -1.36
N THR A 177 1.96 -11.95 -2.58
CA THR A 177 2.34 -12.69 -3.79
C THR A 177 3.84 -13.00 -3.80
N VAL A 178 4.71 -12.03 -3.49
CA VAL A 178 6.16 -12.28 -3.40
C VAL A 178 6.54 -13.18 -2.23
N MET A 179 5.81 -13.15 -1.11
CA MET A 179 5.97 -14.12 -0.03
C MET A 179 5.63 -15.55 -0.48
N SER A 180 4.57 -15.71 -1.28
CA SER A 180 4.20 -17.00 -1.89
C SER A 180 5.28 -17.48 -2.86
N ILE A 181 5.84 -16.59 -3.69
CA ILE A 181 6.95 -16.91 -4.58
C ILE A 181 8.17 -17.36 -3.76
N ALA A 182 8.51 -16.66 -2.68
CA ALA A 182 9.64 -17.05 -1.82
C ALA A 182 9.44 -18.42 -1.17
N THR A 183 8.20 -18.78 -0.83
CA THR A 183 7.87 -20.06 -0.21
C THR A 183 7.88 -21.21 -1.21
N ALA A 184 7.52 -20.94 -2.48
CA ALA A 184 7.46 -21.92 -3.55
C ALA A 184 8.10 -21.35 -4.84
N PRO A 185 9.43 -21.15 -4.86
CA PRO A 185 10.09 -20.45 -5.96
C PRO A 185 9.93 -21.21 -7.27
N PRO A 186 9.95 -20.49 -8.42
CA PRO A 186 10.05 -21.13 -9.72
C PRO A 186 11.39 -21.88 -9.84
N ASP A 187 11.51 -22.71 -10.88
CA ASP A 187 12.78 -23.35 -11.23
C ASP A 187 13.87 -22.27 -11.42
N PRO A 188 14.98 -22.31 -10.65
CA PRO A 188 16.04 -21.33 -10.76
C PRO A 188 16.73 -21.32 -12.14
N GLU A 189 16.72 -22.43 -12.87
CA GLU A 189 17.29 -22.52 -14.23
C GLU A 189 16.26 -22.15 -15.32
N GLY A 190 15.01 -21.91 -14.95
CA GLY A 190 13.94 -21.54 -15.87
C GLY A 190 13.89 -20.05 -16.17
N ASP A 191 13.13 -19.67 -17.21
CA ASP A 191 12.93 -18.28 -17.67
C ASP A 191 12.36 -17.32 -16.60
N PHE A 192 11.88 -17.85 -15.47
CA PHE A 192 11.27 -17.10 -14.38
C PHE A 192 12.08 -17.18 -13.07
N GLY A 193 13.30 -17.71 -13.12
CA GLY A 193 14.23 -17.75 -11.98
C GLY A 193 14.67 -16.36 -11.50
N GLY A 194 15.41 -16.32 -10.39
CA GLY A 194 15.96 -15.08 -9.83
C GLY A 194 14.88 -14.07 -9.42
N ALA A 195 15.12 -12.79 -9.72
CA ALA A 195 14.23 -11.68 -9.36
C ALA A 195 13.02 -11.49 -10.30
N VAL A 196 12.88 -12.30 -11.37
CA VAL A 196 11.92 -12.04 -12.45
C VAL A 196 10.47 -11.98 -11.95
N LEU A 197 10.00 -12.98 -11.20
CA LEU A 197 8.63 -12.99 -10.70
C LEU A 197 8.40 -11.97 -9.57
N PHE A 198 9.44 -11.65 -8.79
CA PHE A 198 9.37 -10.59 -7.79
C PHE A 198 9.14 -9.24 -8.46
N ASN A 199 9.96 -8.89 -9.46
CA ASN A 199 9.81 -7.67 -10.24
C ASN A 199 8.48 -7.66 -11.00
N ARG A 200 8.01 -8.81 -11.51
CA ARG A 200 6.70 -8.88 -12.16
C ARG A 200 5.53 -8.60 -11.21
N ALA A 201 5.60 -9.08 -9.97
CA ALA A 201 4.60 -8.80 -8.93
C ALA A 201 4.62 -7.33 -8.51
N MET A 202 5.79 -6.74 -8.30
CA MET A 202 5.93 -5.33 -7.89
C MET A 202 5.83 -4.32 -9.05
N ASN A 203 5.59 -4.80 -10.28
CA ASN A 203 5.50 -3.89 -11.42
C ASN A 203 4.17 -3.13 -11.38
N GLY A 204 4.23 -1.80 -11.25
CA GLY A 204 3.04 -0.94 -11.24
C GLY A 204 2.19 -0.96 -12.51
N GLN A 205 2.64 -1.58 -13.60
CA GLN A 205 1.81 -1.88 -14.79
C GLN A 205 0.98 -3.17 -14.62
N ASN A 206 1.35 -4.02 -13.67
CA ASN A 206 0.73 -5.31 -13.38
C ASN A 206 -0.17 -5.24 -12.14
N ARG A 207 -1.01 -4.20 -12.06
CA ARG A 207 -1.87 -3.89 -10.89
C ARG A 207 -3.02 -4.89 -10.63
N ASP A 208 -3.06 -5.98 -11.37
CA ASP A 208 -4.05 -7.04 -11.17
C ASP A 208 -3.39 -8.38 -11.45
N ALA A 209 -2.61 -8.84 -10.48
CA ALA A 209 -1.94 -10.13 -10.51
C ALA A 209 -2.92 -11.32 -10.70
N ALA A 210 -4.23 -11.14 -10.50
CA ALA A 210 -5.24 -12.17 -10.77
C ALA A 210 -5.46 -12.42 -12.27
N THR A 211 -5.21 -11.40 -13.09
CA THR A 211 -5.27 -11.54 -14.56
C THR A 211 -3.95 -12.01 -15.16
N ASP A 212 -2.88 -12.02 -14.36
CA ASP A 212 -1.56 -12.46 -14.79
C ASP A 212 -1.39 -13.98 -14.64
N PRO A 213 -1.32 -14.75 -15.74
CA PRO A 213 -1.20 -16.20 -15.66
C PRO A 213 0.07 -16.67 -14.95
N LEU A 214 1.11 -15.83 -14.86
CA LEU A 214 2.36 -16.17 -14.19
C LEU A 214 2.29 -15.97 -12.67
N LEU A 215 1.41 -15.09 -12.19
CA LEU A 215 1.28 -14.74 -10.77
C LEU A 215 0.03 -15.34 -10.12
N SER A 216 -1.00 -15.68 -10.91
CA SER A 216 -2.30 -16.17 -10.39
C SER A 216 -2.19 -17.32 -9.38
N ARG A 217 -1.22 -18.22 -9.55
CA ARG A 217 -0.97 -19.35 -8.62
C ARG A 217 -0.31 -18.95 -7.29
N TYR A 218 0.27 -17.76 -7.24
CA TYR A 218 0.97 -17.22 -6.08
C TYR A 218 0.11 -16.23 -5.28
N LEU A 219 -1.07 -15.90 -5.78
CA LEU A 219 -1.97 -14.99 -5.10
C LEU A 219 -2.32 -15.52 -3.71
N PRO A 220 -2.14 -14.69 -2.67
CA PRO A 220 -2.56 -15.08 -1.34
C PRO A 220 -4.10 -15.06 -1.26
N PRO A 221 -4.74 -16.02 -0.57
CA PRO A 221 -6.18 -16.03 -0.36
C PRO A 221 -6.66 -14.85 0.51
N VAL A 222 -5.77 -14.31 1.34
CA VAL A 222 -5.97 -13.12 2.18
C VAL A 222 -4.75 -12.23 2.04
N ALA A 223 -4.91 -10.91 1.91
CA ALA A 223 -3.80 -9.97 1.94
C ALA A 223 -3.58 -9.46 3.37
N ALA A 224 -2.40 -9.73 3.97
CA ALA A 224 -1.98 -9.08 5.20
C ALA A 224 -1.79 -7.59 4.92
N GLY A 225 -2.39 -6.73 5.74
CA GLY A 225 -2.36 -5.29 5.50
C GLY A 225 -0.95 -4.70 5.67
N VAL A 226 -0.69 -3.60 4.96
CA VAL A 226 0.56 -2.86 5.08
C VAL A 226 0.59 -2.10 6.41
N ILE A 227 1.56 -2.40 7.27
CA ILE A 227 1.72 -1.77 8.61
C ILE A 227 2.74 -0.64 8.61
N GLY A 228 3.47 -0.48 7.51
CA GLY A 228 4.48 0.53 7.32
C GLY A 228 5.18 0.34 5.98
N VAL A 229 6.03 1.31 5.63
CA VAL A 229 6.82 1.29 4.40
C VAL A 229 8.20 1.84 4.65
N ASP A 230 9.19 1.40 3.87
CA ASP A 230 10.42 2.17 3.68
C ASP A 230 10.17 3.21 2.58
N LEU A 231 10.18 4.50 2.95
CA LEU A 231 10.05 5.62 2.01
C LEU A 231 11.44 6.02 1.52
N SER A 232 11.65 6.04 0.20
CA SER A 232 12.93 6.42 -0.38
C SER A 232 12.82 7.48 -1.47
N LEU A 233 13.88 8.27 -1.61
CA LEU A 233 14.18 9.08 -2.78
C LEU A 233 15.35 8.44 -3.51
N ARG A 234 15.23 8.22 -4.83
CA ARG A 234 16.31 7.70 -5.67
C ARG A 234 16.54 8.56 -6.90
N THR A 235 17.81 8.76 -7.25
CA THR A 235 18.26 9.48 -8.46
C THR A 235 19.45 8.77 -9.09
N MET A 236 19.77 9.10 -10.34
CA MET A 236 20.97 8.60 -11.05
C MET A 236 22.13 9.61 -11.02
N GLU A 237 21.95 10.73 -10.33
CA GLU A 237 22.94 11.80 -10.19
C GLU A 237 22.85 12.40 -8.77
N PRO A 238 23.95 13.00 -8.25
CA PRO A 238 23.90 13.72 -6.99
C PRO A 238 22.88 14.87 -7.03
N ALA A 239 22.09 15.03 -5.97
CA ALA A 239 21.06 16.06 -5.88
C ALA A 239 20.76 16.46 -4.43
N ASN A 240 20.33 17.71 -4.23
CA ASN A 240 19.78 18.21 -2.98
C ASN A 240 18.25 18.19 -3.05
N LEU A 241 17.64 17.20 -2.40
CA LEU A 241 16.20 16.95 -2.46
C LEU A 241 15.62 16.82 -1.04
N ALA A 242 14.33 17.11 -0.91
CA ALA A 242 13.59 16.83 0.31
C ALA A 242 12.22 16.25 -0.03
N ILE A 243 11.74 15.34 0.80
CA ILE A 243 10.36 14.86 0.78
C ILE A 243 9.73 14.99 2.16
N GLU A 244 8.49 15.45 2.19
CA GLU A 244 7.60 15.38 3.34
C GLU A 244 6.41 14.49 2.99
N ALA A 245 6.09 13.51 3.84
CA ALA A 245 4.98 12.59 3.65
C ALA A 245 4.08 12.54 4.89
N LEU A 246 2.77 12.42 4.66
CA LEU A 246 1.75 12.23 5.68
C LEU A 246 0.95 10.98 5.34
N VAL A 247 0.74 10.12 6.33
CA VAL A 247 -0.13 8.96 6.25
C VAL A 247 -1.42 9.24 6.99
N ASP A 248 -2.52 8.89 6.35
CA ASP A 248 -3.90 9.00 6.82
C ASP A 248 -4.50 7.59 6.79
N VAL A 249 -4.92 7.09 7.95
CA VAL A 249 -5.46 5.73 8.10
C VAL A 249 -6.88 5.82 8.66
N GLN A 250 -7.83 5.37 7.88
CA GLN A 250 -9.22 5.24 8.28
C GLN A 250 -9.54 3.80 8.64
N ASP A 251 -9.99 3.57 9.87
CA ASP A 251 -10.45 2.26 10.33
C ASP A 251 -11.78 1.90 9.66
N GLU A 252 -11.79 0.85 8.85
CA GLU A 252 -13.02 0.24 8.33
C GLU A 252 -13.52 -0.88 9.26
N GLY A 253 -12.77 -1.16 10.32
CA GLY A 253 -13.05 -2.15 11.34
C GLY A 253 -12.69 -3.57 10.92
N ASP A 254 -12.68 -4.45 11.91
CA ASP A 254 -12.86 -5.88 11.71
C ASP A 254 -14.11 -6.35 12.48
N LYS A 255 -14.36 -7.67 12.48
CA LYS A 255 -15.53 -8.26 13.14
C LYS A 255 -15.55 -8.10 14.68
N SER A 256 -14.47 -7.62 15.31
CA SER A 256 -14.37 -7.41 16.77
C SER A 256 -15.06 -6.13 17.26
N GLY A 257 -15.20 -5.12 16.39
CA GLY A 257 -15.72 -3.80 16.75
C GLY A 257 -14.72 -2.85 17.43
N GLU A 258 -13.52 -3.32 17.79
CA GLU A 258 -12.46 -2.48 18.35
C GLU A 258 -11.73 -1.69 17.26
N SER A 259 -11.15 -0.53 17.62
CA SER A 259 -10.37 0.27 16.65
C SER A 259 -9.02 -0.38 16.37
N LEU A 260 -8.67 -0.54 15.10
CA LEU A 260 -7.32 -0.97 14.69
C LEU A 260 -6.33 0.19 14.65
N VAL A 261 -6.85 1.41 14.56
CA VAL A 261 -6.07 2.63 14.40
C VAL A 261 -6.07 3.41 15.71
N PHE A 262 -4.93 4.00 16.07
CA PHE A 262 -4.77 4.81 17.29
C PHE A 262 -3.93 6.05 17.00
N ASP A 263 -4.15 7.13 17.75
CA ASP A 263 -3.26 8.28 17.70
C ASP A 263 -1.95 7.92 18.42
N ILE A 264 -0.80 8.04 17.75
CA ILE A 264 0.51 7.70 18.34
C ILE A 264 0.86 8.60 19.54
N LEU A 265 0.22 9.77 19.65
CA LEU A 265 0.36 10.69 20.78
C LEU A 265 -0.59 10.36 21.94
N ASP A 266 -1.61 9.53 21.71
CA ASP A 266 -2.61 9.11 22.69
C ASP A 266 -2.86 7.60 22.59
N ILE A 267 -1.79 6.81 22.77
CA ILE A 267 -1.85 5.35 22.71
C ILE A 267 -2.67 4.85 23.91
N PRO A 268 -3.80 4.16 23.70
CA PRO A 268 -4.60 3.66 24.81
C PRO A 268 -3.83 2.65 25.67
N GLU A 269 -4.15 2.58 26.95
CA GLU A 269 -3.53 1.62 27.87
C GLU A 269 -3.75 0.18 27.38
N GLY A 270 -2.67 -0.60 27.29
CA GLY A 270 -2.72 -1.98 26.78
C GLY A 270 -2.63 -2.12 25.26
N VAL A 271 -2.60 -1.02 24.50
CA VAL A 271 -2.40 -1.03 23.05
C VAL A 271 -0.90 -0.92 22.73
N ALA A 272 -0.39 -1.83 21.91
CA ALA A 272 0.97 -1.77 21.38
C ALA A 272 0.95 -1.45 19.88
N PRO A 273 1.82 -0.53 19.41
CA PRO A 273 2.00 -0.28 17.99
C PRO A 273 2.67 -1.48 17.32
N PHE A 274 2.37 -1.71 16.03
CA PHE A 274 3.26 -2.55 15.23
C PHE A 274 4.68 -1.95 15.22
N THR A 275 5.67 -2.83 15.26
CA THR A 275 7.07 -2.48 15.00
C THR A 275 7.48 -2.97 13.62
N ARG A 276 8.52 -2.37 13.03
CA ARG A 276 9.11 -2.89 11.79
C ARG A 276 9.50 -4.37 11.98
N PRO A 277 9.02 -5.30 11.14
CA PRO A 277 9.38 -6.71 11.24
C PRO A 277 10.88 -6.93 11.09
N GLY A 278 11.40 -7.94 11.78
CA GLY A 278 12.81 -8.31 11.68
C GLY A 278 13.16 -9.16 10.45
N ALA A 279 12.18 -9.81 9.82
CA ALA A 279 12.41 -10.66 8.66
C ALA A 279 12.43 -9.83 7.38
N LEU A 280 13.51 -9.93 6.61
CA LEU A 280 13.63 -9.30 5.30
C LEU A 280 13.18 -10.27 4.20
N LEU A 281 12.39 -9.76 3.26
CA LEU A 281 12.00 -10.44 2.06
C LEU A 281 12.63 -9.73 0.87
N SER A 282 13.56 -10.40 0.20
CA SER A 282 14.25 -9.86 -0.97
C SER A 282 14.09 -10.79 -2.17
N PRO A 283 14.07 -10.23 -3.39
CA PRO A 283 14.27 -11.03 -4.59
C PRO A 283 15.55 -11.88 -4.45
N PRO A 284 15.53 -13.15 -4.88
CA PRO A 284 16.75 -13.94 -4.94
C PRO A 284 17.80 -13.22 -5.77
N GLY A 285 19.03 -13.14 -5.26
CA GLY A 285 20.16 -12.64 -6.04
C GLY A 285 20.32 -13.48 -7.31
N GLY A 286 20.38 -12.79 -8.46
CA GLY A 286 20.82 -13.39 -9.71
C GLY A 286 22.32 -13.70 -9.69
#